data_AF-C3Y5V7-F1
#
_entry.id   AF-C3Y5V7-F1
#
_cell.length_a   1.000
_cell.length_b   1.000
_cell.length_c   1.000
_cell.angle_alpha   90.00
_cell.angle_beta   90.00
_cell.angle_gamma   90.00
#
_symmetry.space_group_name_H-M   'P 1'
#
loop_
_entity.id
_entity.type
_entity.pdbx_description
1 polymer ?
#
loop_
_entity_poly.entity_id
_entity_poly.type
_entity_poly.pdbx_seq_one_letter_code
_entity_poly.pdbx_strand_id
1 'polypeptide(L)'
;MRRFAAMVDSEVGRALRSVLDRVQTAAAKRPEHLPKVQPRLVAVTKTKPKELILSAYKAGQRHFGENYVQELTDKASDPEIVGQLNDIRWHFIGHLQRNKVNKVTGIPNLYMVETVDSEKLATAINASWEKLGRTDRLKVMIQVNTSREEQKHGTSPEKVCDLYKHVVENCPHLQAVGIMTIGVYDYDLRNGPNPDFQVLLECRTNICQTFNLQPEDVELSMGMSTDFEHAIEVGSTNIRVGSTIFGARQYPGSKPPPKTTPNNPNATPNDQQQQTTTDKVESTRQKLDAVNVNS
;
A
#
# COMPACT_ATOMS: atom_id res chain seq x y z
N MET A 1 -20.20 -23.02 -6.77
CA MET A 1 -19.81 -21.87 -5.92
C MET A 1 -18.89 -22.28 -4.76
N ARG A 2 -19.26 -23.20 -3.85
CA ARG A 2 -18.42 -23.56 -2.67
C ARG A 2 -16.97 -24.00 -2.97
N ARG A 3 -16.73 -24.77 -4.03
CA ARG A 3 -15.37 -25.21 -4.42
C ARG A 3 -14.48 -24.06 -4.91
N PHE A 4 -15.06 -23.05 -5.57
CA PHE A 4 -14.31 -21.89 -6.06
C PHE A 4 -13.90 -20.97 -4.90
N ALA A 5 -14.83 -20.69 -3.97
CA ALA A 5 -14.51 -19.94 -2.75
C ALA A 5 -13.41 -20.62 -1.91
N ALA A 6 -13.48 -21.94 -1.73
CA ALA A 6 -12.43 -22.67 -1.01
C ALA A 6 -11.06 -22.64 -1.71
N MET A 7 -11.04 -22.61 -3.05
CA MET A 7 -9.80 -22.48 -3.81
C MET A 7 -9.19 -21.08 -3.67
N VAL A 8 -10.01 -20.03 -3.77
CA VAL A 8 -9.58 -18.64 -3.57
C VAL A 8 -9.07 -18.41 -2.15
N ASP A 9 -9.81 -18.89 -1.12
CA ASP A 9 -9.37 -18.87 0.28
C ASP A 9 -7.98 -19.50 0.43
N SER A 10 -7.77 -20.67 -0.19
CA SER A 10 -6.51 -21.41 -0.12
C SER A 10 -5.36 -20.69 -0.84
N GLU A 11 -5.63 -19.98 -1.94
CA GLU A 11 -4.62 -19.27 -2.72
C GLU A 11 -4.16 -18.00 -2.00
N VAL A 12 -5.10 -17.15 -1.59
CA VAL A 12 -4.81 -15.92 -0.82
C VAL A 12 -4.09 -16.27 0.48
N GLY A 13 -4.57 -17.28 1.21
CA GLY A 13 -3.92 -17.72 2.45
C GLY A 13 -2.50 -18.22 2.24
N ARG A 14 -2.21 -18.91 1.12
CA ARG A 14 -0.86 -19.37 0.79
C ARG A 14 0.06 -18.21 0.41
N ALA A 15 -0.42 -17.30 -0.44
CA ALA A 15 0.33 -16.11 -0.84
C ALA A 15 0.65 -15.22 0.36
N LEU A 16 -0.32 -15.01 1.25
CA LEU A 16 -0.12 -14.25 2.49
C LEU A 16 0.95 -14.88 3.39
N ARG A 17 0.89 -16.20 3.63
CA ARG A 17 1.93 -16.90 4.41
C ARG A 17 3.31 -16.74 3.78
N SER A 18 3.43 -16.90 2.47
CA SER A 18 4.69 -16.69 1.76
C SER A 18 5.25 -15.28 1.94
N VAL A 19 4.40 -14.25 1.91
CA VAL A 19 4.82 -12.87 2.21
C VAL A 19 5.26 -12.72 3.66
N LEU A 20 4.51 -13.28 4.62
CA LEU A 20 4.88 -13.22 6.03
C LEU A 20 6.22 -13.92 6.32
N ASP A 21 6.50 -15.06 5.70
CA ASP A 21 7.80 -15.76 5.83
C ASP A 21 8.95 -14.91 5.29
N ARG A 22 8.74 -14.23 4.16
CA ARG A 22 9.71 -13.29 3.58
C ARG A 22 9.92 -12.07 4.48
N VAL A 23 8.86 -11.55 5.10
CA VAL A 23 8.95 -10.47 6.11
C VAL A 23 9.80 -10.90 7.29
N GLN A 24 9.58 -12.11 7.83
CA GLN A 24 10.41 -12.64 8.93
C GLN A 24 11.87 -12.79 8.52
N THR A 25 12.11 -13.33 7.32
CA THR A 25 13.46 -13.52 6.79
C THR A 25 14.19 -12.18 6.61
N ALA A 26 13.53 -11.17 6.04
CA ALA A 26 14.10 -9.84 5.87
C ALA A 26 14.32 -9.15 7.22
N ALA A 27 13.39 -9.30 8.17
CA ALA A 27 13.53 -8.71 9.52
C ALA A 27 14.72 -9.30 10.27
N ALA A 28 15.00 -10.60 10.09
CA ALA A 28 16.17 -11.27 10.69
C ALA A 28 17.51 -10.79 10.10
N LYS A 29 17.53 -10.25 8.87
CA LYS A 29 18.71 -9.70 8.21
C LYS A 29 18.96 -8.22 8.56
N ARG A 30 18.07 -7.59 9.31
CA ARG A 30 18.19 -6.18 9.69
C ARG A 30 19.49 -5.95 10.49
N PRO A 31 20.32 -4.96 10.11
CA PRO A 31 21.52 -4.58 10.87
C PRO A 31 21.23 -4.25 12.34
N GLU A 32 22.17 -4.55 13.23
CA GLU A 32 22.00 -4.37 14.68
C GLU A 32 21.77 -2.92 15.13
N HIS A 33 22.25 -1.94 14.36
CA HIS A 33 22.09 -0.52 14.66
C HIS A 33 20.67 0.00 14.34
N LEU A 34 19.83 -0.80 13.69
CA LEU A 34 18.45 -0.44 13.40
C LEU A 34 17.49 -1.05 14.44
N PRO A 35 16.35 -0.39 14.71
CA PRO A 35 15.34 -0.90 15.63
C PRO A 35 14.90 -2.34 15.33
N LYS A 36 14.95 -3.21 16.35
CA LYS A 36 14.40 -4.57 16.29
C LYS A 36 12.88 -4.53 16.42
N VAL A 37 12.21 -4.16 15.34
CA VAL A 37 10.75 -4.11 15.25
C VAL A 37 10.24 -5.11 14.22
N GLN A 38 9.17 -5.83 14.58
CA GLN A 38 8.43 -6.67 13.64
C GLN A 38 7.71 -5.76 12.63
N PRO A 39 8.04 -5.82 11.33
CA PRO A 39 7.37 -4.98 10.35
C PRO A 39 5.89 -5.33 10.25
N ARG A 40 5.04 -4.30 10.21
CA ARG A 40 3.60 -4.43 9.95
C ARG A 40 3.38 -4.66 8.46
N LEU A 41 2.68 -5.72 8.11
CA LEU A 41 2.21 -5.96 6.74
C LEU A 41 0.84 -5.31 6.54
N VAL A 42 0.76 -4.31 5.67
CA VAL A 42 -0.50 -3.74 5.18
C VAL A 42 -0.84 -4.40 3.84
N ALA A 43 -1.90 -5.21 3.81
CA ALA A 43 -2.39 -5.87 2.61
C ALA A 43 -3.16 -4.88 1.75
N VAL A 44 -2.61 -4.50 0.59
CA VAL A 44 -3.19 -3.47 -0.29
C VAL A 44 -4.25 -4.08 -1.18
N THR A 45 -5.50 -3.67 -0.97
CA THR A 45 -6.69 -4.27 -1.59
C THR A 45 -7.41 -3.36 -2.58
N LYS A 46 -6.80 -2.22 -2.94
CA LYS A 46 -7.31 -1.36 -4.02
C LYS A 46 -7.59 -2.17 -5.28
N THR A 47 -8.71 -1.90 -5.95
CA THR A 47 -9.20 -2.62 -7.14
C THR A 47 -9.46 -4.12 -6.93
N LYS A 48 -9.46 -4.62 -5.68
CA LYS A 48 -9.73 -6.02 -5.37
C LYS A 48 -11.15 -6.17 -4.80
N PRO A 49 -11.87 -7.23 -5.19
CA PRO A 49 -13.22 -7.47 -4.70
C PRO A 49 -13.18 -7.94 -3.24
N LYS A 50 -14.29 -7.76 -2.52
CA LYS A 50 -14.36 -8.02 -1.07
C LYS A 50 -14.05 -9.46 -0.69
N GLU A 51 -14.29 -10.43 -1.57
CA GLU A 51 -14.05 -11.85 -1.31
C GLU A 51 -12.57 -12.12 -1.01
N LEU A 52 -11.65 -11.35 -1.62
CA LEU A 52 -10.21 -11.46 -1.32
C LEU A 52 -9.86 -10.88 0.05
N ILE A 53 -10.59 -9.86 0.49
CA ILE A 53 -10.44 -9.27 1.84
C ILE A 53 -10.92 -10.27 2.89
N LEU A 54 -12.10 -10.87 2.68
CA LEU A 54 -12.63 -11.95 3.53
C LEU A 54 -11.65 -13.13 3.62
N SER A 55 -11.10 -13.56 2.47
CA SER A 55 -10.12 -14.64 2.39
C SER A 55 -8.85 -14.34 3.19
N ALA A 56 -8.27 -13.14 3.00
CA ALA A 56 -7.06 -12.72 3.72
C ALA A 56 -7.31 -12.56 5.22
N TYR A 57 -8.47 -12.02 5.61
CA TYR A 57 -8.84 -11.85 7.02
C TYR A 57 -8.99 -13.20 7.73
N LYS A 58 -9.64 -14.16 7.08
CA LYS A 58 -9.73 -15.56 7.57
C LYS A 58 -8.36 -16.22 7.71
N ALA A 59 -7.40 -15.83 6.88
CA ALA A 59 -6.00 -16.26 6.97
C ALA A 59 -5.18 -15.50 8.04
N GLY A 60 -5.80 -14.60 8.82
CA GLY A 60 -5.18 -13.89 9.94
C GLY A 60 -4.77 -12.45 9.65
N GLN A 61 -4.94 -11.96 8.42
CA GLN A 61 -4.62 -10.56 8.10
C GLN A 61 -5.58 -9.60 8.82
N ARG A 62 -5.06 -8.46 9.31
CA ARG A 62 -5.87 -7.43 9.96
C ARG A 62 -5.68 -6.04 9.38
N HIS A 63 -4.49 -5.73 8.87
CA HIS A 63 -4.18 -4.41 8.32
C HIS A 63 -4.42 -4.39 6.81
N PHE A 64 -5.36 -3.57 6.35
CA PHE A 64 -5.73 -3.47 4.94
C PHE A 64 -5.59 -2.04 4.44
N GLY A 65 -5.00 -1.89 3.25
CA GLY A 65 -4.71 -0.60 2.64
C GLY A 65 -5.60 -0.31 1.44
N GLU A 66 -6.26 0.85 1.44
CA GLU A 66 -7.06 1.35 0.32
C GLU A 66 -6.55 2.71 -0.18
N ASN A 67 -6.62 2.90 -1.50
CA ASN A 67 -6.17 4.14 -2.15
C ASN A 67 -7.30 5.10 -2.48
N TYR A 68 -8.51 4.59 -2.69
CA TYR A 68 -9.62 5.38 -3.19
C TYR A 68 -10.68 5.54 -2.11
N VAL A 69 -11.07 6.78 -1.83
CA VAL A 69 -12.04 7.09 -0.77
C VAL A 69 -13.36 6.34 -0.98
N GLN A 70 -13.88 6.35 -2.21
CA GLN A 70 -15.15 5.69 -2.50
C GLN A 70 -15.05 4.17 -2.31
N GLU A 71 -13.98 3.55 -2.81
CA GLU A 71 -13.76 2.10 -2.65
C GLU A 71 -13.64 1.71 -1.17
N LEU A 72 -12.92 2.50 -0.37
CA LEU A 72 -12.85 2.29 1.08
C LEU A 72 -14.22 2.44 1.75
N THR A 73 -15.00 3.47 1.38
CA THR A 73 -16.35 3.66 1.92
C THR A 73 -17.27 2.49 1.57
N ASP A 74 -17.25 2.04 0.32
CA ASP A 74 -18.09 0.94 -0.15
C ASP A 74 -17.72 -0.36 0.57
N LYS A 75 -16.42 -0.66 0.70
CA LYS A 75 -15.94 -1.86 1.41
C LYS A 75 -16.24 -1.81 2.90
N ALA A 76 -16.01 -0.67 3.55
CA ALA A 76 -16.20 -0.55 4.99
C ALA A 76 -17.67 -0.50 5.42
N SER A 77 -18.59 -0.25 4.49
CA SER A 77 -20.05 -0.30 4.71
C SER A 77 -20.69 -1.59 4.19
N ASP A 78 -19.93 -2.47 3.53
CA ASP A 78 -20.44 -3.75 3.04
C ASP A 78 -20.92 -4.62 4.22
N PRO A 79 -22.15 -5.18 4.17
CA PRO A 79 -22.72 -5.93 5.29
C PRO A 79 -21.89 -7.14 5.74
N GLU A 80 -21.18 -7.81 4.83
CA GLU A 80 -20.34 -8.96 5.19
C GLU A 80 -19.06 -8.51 5.86
N ILE A 81 -18.45 -7.41 5.39
CA ILE A 81 -17.29 -6.83 6.04
C ILE A 81 -17.66 -6.36 7.45
N VAL A 82 -18.73 -5.58 7.59
CA VAL A 82 -19.18 -5.08 8.90
C VAL A 82 -19.58 -6.23 9.84
N GLY A 83 -20.24 -7.27 9.31
CA GLY A 83 -20.73 -8.38 10.13
C GLY A 83 -19.67 -9.43 10.52
N GLN A 84 -18.55 -9.52 9.80
CA GLN A 84 -17.55 -10.59 9.99
C GLN A 84 -16.16 -10.07 10.40
N LEU A 85 -15.81 -8.82 10.09
CA LEU A 85 -14.46 -8.27 10.23
C LEU A 85 -14.36 -7.24 11.36
N ASN A 86 -14.69 -7.67 12.58
CA ASN A 86 -14.83 -6.78 13.74
C ASN A 86 -13.53 -6.03 14.13
N ASP A 87 -12.36 -6.64 13.92
CA ASP A 87 -11.04 -6.08 14.27
C ASP A 87 -10.18 -5.75 13.04
N ILE A 88 -10.80 -5.57 11.87
CA ILE A 88 -10.12 -5.02 10.70
C ILE A 88 -9.50 -3.66 11.03
N ARG A 89 -8.35 -3.36 10.44
CA ARG A 89 -7.64 -2.11 10.61
C ARG A 89 -7.45 -1.48 9.24
N TRP A 90 -8.26 -0.47 8.93
CA TRP A 90 -8.17 0.22 7.66
C TRP A 90 -7.05 1.26 7.67
N HIS A 91 -6.18 1.18 6.67
CA HIS A 91 -5.17 2.17 6.35
C HIS A 91 -5.60 2.90 5.08
N PHE A 92 -5.76 4.22 5.15
CA PHE A 92 -5.89 5.03 3.95
C PHE A 92 -4.50 5.41 3.45
N ILE A 93 -4.13 4.91 2.26
CA ILE A 93 -2.79 5.02 1.68
C ILE A 93 -2.80 5.67 0.28
N GLY A 94 -3.89 6.33 -0.09
CA GLY A 94 -4.01 7.13 -1.30
C GLY A 94 -4.00 8.62 -1.03
N HIS A 95 -3.96 9.43 -2.10
CA HIS A 95 -4.02 10.89 -1.95
C HIS A 95 -5.37 11.31 -1.34
N LEU A 96 -5.33 12.03 -0.21
CA LEU A 96 -6.53 12.48 0.50
C LEU A 96 -6.82 13.95 0.21
N GLN A 97 -7.85 14.20 -0.58
CA GLN A 97 -8.33 15.55 -0.80
C GLN A 97 -9.11 16.06 0.42
N ARG A 98 -8.91 17.32 0.80
CA ARG A 98 -9.55 17.94 1.99
C ARG A 98 -11.07 17.80 2.03
N ASN A 99 -11.75 17.92 0.88
CA ASN A 99 -13.21 17.77 0.78
C ASN A 99 -13.71 16.32 0.95
N LYS A 100 -12.81 15.33 1.01
CA LYS A 100 -13.13 13.93 1.24
C LYS A 100 -12.75 13.44 2.64
N VAL A 101 -12.11 14.29 3.46
CA VAL A 101 -11.65 13.95 4.81
C VAL A 101 -12.78 13.34 5.65
N ASN A 102 -13.95 14.00 5.72
CA ASN A 102 -15.09 13.52 6.51
C ASN A 102 -15.55 12.11 6.11
N LYS A 103 -15.43 11.74 4.83
CA LYS A 103 -15.77 10.39 4.38
C LYS A 103 -14.79 9.36 4.90
N VAL A 104 -13.50 9.67 4.92
CA VAL A 104 -12.44 8.75 5.39
C VAL A 104 -12.44 8.64 6.90
N THR A 105 -12.51 9.75 7.64
CA THR A 105 -12.53 9.74 9.11
C THR A 105 -13.76 9.05 9.69
N GLY A 106 -14.90 9.12 8.99
CA GLY A 106 -16.13 8.40 9.36
C GLY A 106 -16.11 6.89 9.13
N ILE A 107 -15.03 6.33 8.57
CA ILE A 107 -14.91 4.88 8.33
C ILE A 107 -14.79 4.15 9.67
N PRO A 108 -15.67 3.16 9.96
CA PRO A 108 -15.52 2.33 11.15
C PRO A 108 -14.19 1.58 11.09
N ASN A 109 -13.51 1.48 12.22
CA ASN A 109 -12.18 0.86 12.32
C ASN A 109 -11.12 1.47 11.39
N LEU A 110 -11.24 2.76 11.02
CA LEU A 110 -10.10 3.50 10.49
C LEU A 110 -8.97 3.48 11.52
N TYR A 111 -7.87 2.84 11.14
CA TYR A 111 -6.70 2.67 12.01
C TYR A 111 -5.65 3.74 11.76
N MET A 112 -5.44 4.12 10.48
CA MET A 112 -4.39 5.06 10.11
C MET A 112 -4.65 5.77 8.78
N VAL A 113 -4.22 7.03 8.68
CA VAL A 113 -4.07 7.75 7.40
C VAL A 113 -2.57 7.95 7.16
N GLU A 114 -2.01 7.34 6.12
CA GLU A 114 -0.56 7.35 5.89
C GLU A 114 -0.09 8.47 4.96
N THR A 115 -1.02 9.31 4.49
CA THR A 115 -0.82 10.21 3.34
C THR A 115 -0.95 11.70 3.67
N VAL A 116 -0.65 12.09 4.91
CA VAL A 116 -0.71 13.51 5.29
C VAL A 116 0.46 14.25 4.65
N ASP A 117 0.19 15.14 3.71
CA ASP A 117 1.22 15.84 2.92
C ASP A 117 1.29 17.36 3.19
N SER A 118 0.39 17.90 4.01
CA SER A 118 0.29 19.33 4.26
C SER A 118 -0.40 19.67 5.58
N GLU A 119 -0.06 20.82 6.16
CA GLU A 119 -0.68 21.33 7.39
C GLU A 119 -2.20 21.49 7.23
N LYS A 120 -2.63 22.00 6.08
CA LYS A 120 -4.06 22.17 5.75
C LYS A 120 -4.81 20.85 5.76
N LEU A 121 -4.18 19.76 5.30
CA LEU A 121 -4.77 18.43 5.34
C LEU A 121 -4.78 17.88 6.77
N ALA A 122 -3.67 17.99 7.51
CA ALA A 122 -3.59 17.60 8.91
C ALA A 122 -4.68 18.28 9.77
N THR A 123 -4.80 19.61 9.68
CA THR A 123 -5.83 20.39 10.40
C THR A 123 -7.24 19.95 10.01
N ALA A 124 -7.49 19.65 8.73
CA ALA A 124 -8.80 19.17 8.29
C ALA A 124 -9.13 17.79 8.87
N ILE A 125 -8.17 16.87 8.90
CA ILE A 125 -8.34 15.54 9.50
C ILE A 125 -8.58 15.67 11.01
N ASN A 126 -7.79 16.50 11.70
CA ASN A 126 -7.95 16.78 13.13
C ASN A 126 -9.36 17.27 13.47
N ALA A 127 -9.81 18.33 12.79
CA ALA A 127 -11.14 18.91 13.02
C ALA A 127 -12.27 17.95 12.64
N SER A 128 -12.06 17.07 11.66
CA SER A 128 -13.04 16.04 11.33
C SER A 128 -13.09 14.93 12.38
N TRP A 129 -11.94 14.54 12.95
CA TRP A 129 -11.89 13.50 13.98
C TRP A 129 -12.50 13.98 15.29
N GLU A 130 -12.25 15.24 15.67
CA GLU A 130 -12.87 15.90 16.83
C GLU A 130 -14.40 15.82 16.79
N LYS A 131 -15.01 16.08 15.63
CA LYS A 131 -16.47 16.06 15.43
C LYS A 131 -17.09 14.68 15.65
N LEU A 132 -16.31 13.60 15.57
CA LEU A 132 -16.79 12.25 15.85
C LEU A 132 -16.88 11.95 17.35
N GLY A 133 -16.39 12.84 18.21
CA GLY A 133 -16.43 12.68 19.67
C GLY A 133 -15.60 11.50 20.19
N ARG A 134 -14.64 11.03 19.41
CA ARG A 134 -13.76 9.92 19.76
C ARG A 134 -12.71 10.36 20.79
N THR A 135 -12.49 9.53 21.79
CA THR A 135 -11.46 9.78 22.83
C THR A 135 -10.07 9.35 22.38
N ASP A 136 -9.97 8.43 21.42
CA ASP A 136 -8.69 7.99 20.85
C ASP A 136 -8.21 8.96 19.76
N ARG A 137 -6.88 9.11 19.64
CA ARG A 137 -6.25 9.91 18.59
C ARG A 137 -6.12 9.08 17.32
N LEU A 138 -6.45 9.65 16.16
CA LEU A 138 -6.22 9.00 14.87
C LEU A 138 -4.72 8.96 14.56
N LYS A 139 -4.18 7.77 14.30
CA LYS A 139 -2.79 7.64 13.85
C LYS A 139 -2.64 8.20 12.45
N VAL A 140 -1.62 9.02 12.26
CA VAL A 140 -1.27 9.56 10.96
C VAL A 140 0.22 9.39 10.68
N MET A 141 0.54 9.18 9.41
CA MET A 141 1.91 9.30 8.91
C MET A 141 2.00 10.45 7.92
N ILE A 142 3.17 11.09 7.89
CA ILE A 142 3.47 12.17 6.96
C ILE A 142 4.04 11.58 5.68
N GLN A 143 3.41 11.86 4.54
CA GLN A 143 3.93 11.46 3.24
C GLN A 143 5.02 12.41 2.78
N VAL A 144 6.20 11.88 2.51
CA VAL A 144 7.37 12.59 2.00
C VAL A 144 7.56 12.25 0.53
N ASN A 145 7.73 13.28 -0.31
CA ASN A 145 8.13 13.09 -1.72
C ASN A 145 9.66 12.93 -1.78
N THR A 146 10.13 11.70 -1.59
CA THR A 146 11.57 11.37 -1.63
C THR A 146 12.15 11.37 -3.04
N SER A 147 11.30 11.14 -4.06
CA SER A 147 11.70 11.07 -5.47
C SER A 147 11.95 12.43 -6.12
N ARG A 148 11.53 13.53 -5.47
CA ARG A 148 11.62 14.92 -5.96
C ARG A 148 10.95 15.17 -7.32
N GLU A 149 10.06 14.27 -7.74
CA GLU A 149 9.23 14.43 -8.93
C GLU A 149 8.05 15.35 -8.60
N GLU A 150 7.94 16.50 -9.28
CA GLU A 150 6.94 17.55 -8.96
C GLU A 150 5.49 17.05 -9.05
N GLN A 151 5.22 16.07 -9.91
CA GLN A 151 3.91 15.47 -10.09
C GLN A 151 3.49 14.53 -8.95
N LYS A 152 4.39 14.18 -8.02
CA LYS A 152 4.09 13.29 -6.91
C LYS A 152 3.68 14.06 -5.65
N HIS A 153 2.65 13.55 -4.98
CA HIS A 153 2.20 14.07 -3.69
C HIS A 153 3.22 13.80 -2.58
N GLY A 154 3.16 14.63 -1.53
CA GLY A 154 4.02 14.54 -0.35
C GLY A 154 4.68 15.88 -0.04
N THR A 155 5.00 16.09 1.24
CA THR A 155 5.86 17.21 1.64
C THR A 155 7.29 16.96 1.18
N SER A 156 8.07 18.01 0.95
CA SER A 156 9.48 17.83 0.61
C SER A 156 10.27 17.36 1.84
N PRO A 157 11.41 16.65 1.65
CA PRO A 157 12.27 16.23 2.76
C PRO A 157 12.65 17.37 3.70
N GLU A 158 12.83 18.58 3.15
CA GLU A 158 13.23 19.78 3.90
C GLU A 158 12.11 20.34 4.79
N LYS A 159 10.85 20.06 4.45
CA LYS A 159 9.66 20.54 5.19
C LYS A 159 9.04 19.49 6.11
N VAL A 160 9.64 18.30 6.20
CA VAL A 160 9.06 17.20 6.97
C VAL A 160 8.99 17.50 8.47
N CYS A 161 10.02 18.13 9.04
CA CYS A 161 10.06 18.49 10.45
C CYS A 161 9.01 19.56 10.79
N ASP A 162 8.79 20.54 9.91
CA ASP A 162 7.77 21.58 10.09
C ASP A 162 6.36 20.98 10.11
N LEU A 163 6.06 20.08 9.15
CA LEU A 163 4.78 19.39 9.12
C LEU A 163 4.60 18.46 10.33
N TYR A 164 5.66 17.76 10.76
CA TYR A 164 5.63 16.95 11.98
C TYR A 164 5.34 17.80 13.21
N LYS A 165 6.00 18.95 13.34
CA LYS A 165 5.75 19.94 14.40
C LYS A 165 4.28 20.35 14.43
N HIS A 166 3.72 20.70 13.27
CA HIS A 166 2.33 21.12 13.17
C HIS A 166 1.35 20.05 13.63
N VAL A 167 1.58 18.78 13.27
CA VAL A 167 0.71 17.69 13.75
C VAL A 167 0.82 17.52 15.26
N VAL A 168 2.03 17.58 15.83
CA VAL A 168 2.24 17.40 17.28
C VAL A 168 1.65 18.55 18.09
N GLU A 169 1.84 19.79 17.66
CA GLU A 169 1.48 20.99 18.43
C GLU A 169 0.03 21.45 18.19
N ASN A 170 -0.48 21.33 16.95
CA ASN A 170 -1.75 21.93 16.55
C ASN A 170 -2.87 20.91 16.27
N CYS A 171 -2.58 19.61 16.31
CA CYS A 171 -3.57 18.56 16.01
C CYS A 171 -3.76 17.58 17.19
N PRO A 172 -4.40 18.00 18.30
CA PRO A 172 -4.53 17.19 19.52
C PRO A 172 -5.29 15.87 19.32
N HIS A 173 -6.11 15.77 18.28
CA HIS A 173 -6.89 14.57 17.95
C HIS A 173 -6.16 13.61 17.00
N LEU A 174 -4.96 13.97 16.54
CA LEU A 174 -4.10 13.14 15.69
C LEU A 174 -2.88 12.70 16.46
N GLN A 175 -2.40 11.49 16.21
CA GLN A 175 -1.11 10.99 16.70
C GLN A 175 -0.18 10.84 15.50
N ALA A 176 0.86 11.69 15.42
CA ALA A 176 1.95 11.50 14.46
C ALA A 176 2.74 10.25 14.87
N VAL A 177 2.61 9.15 14.14
CA VAL A 177 3.29 7.88 14.46
C VAL A 177 4.49 7.61 13.57
N GLY A 178 4.67 8.35 12.47
CA GLY A 178 5.73 8.07 11.52
C GLY A 178 5.66 8.86 10.24
N ILE A 179 6.46 8.43 9.28
CA ILE A 179 6.58 9.00 7.94
C ILE A 179 6.46 7.90 6.88
N MET A 180 6.03 8.29 5.68
CA MET A 180 5.72 7.40 4.58
C MET A 180 6.34 7.92 3.28
N THR A 181 6.86 7.03 2.43
CA THR A 181 7.14 7.37 1.04
C THR A 181 6.58 6.33 0.08
N ILE A 182 6.16 6.80 -1.09
CA ILE A 182 5.87 5.96 -2.26
C ILE A 182 7.17 5.61 -3.00
N GLY A 183 8.15 6.52 -3.01
CA GLY A 183 9.40 6.42 -3.77
C GLY A 183 9.21 6.42 -5.29
N VAL A 184 10.30 6.18 -6.02
CA VAL A 184 10.29 5.85 -7.45
C VAL A 184 9.70 4.46 -7.64
N TYR A 185 8.87 4.33 -8.68
CA TYR A 185 8.26 3.04 -9.01
C TYR A 185 9.30 2.11 -9.65
N ASP A 186 9.32 0.84 -9.21
CA ASP A 186 10.18 -0.22 -9.75
C ASP A 186 11.68 0.16 -9.84
N TYR A 187 12.22 0.77 -8.78
CA TYR A 187 13.66 0.97 -8.65
C TYR A 187 14.42 -0.36 -8.72
N ASP A 188 15.46 -0.41 -9.56
CA ASP A 188 16.27 -1.60 -9.75
C ASP A 188 17.39 -1.69 -8.70
N LEU A 189 17.23 -2.60 -7.74
CA LEU A 189 18.18 -2.85 -6.65
C LEU A 189 19.57 -3.31 -7.12
N ARG A 190 19.75 -3.68 -8.39
CA ARG A 190 21.09 -3.92 -8.97
C ARG A 190 21.93 -2.65 -9.03
N ASN A 191 21.30 -1.47 -9.01
CA ASN A 191 21.97 -0.17 -8.98
C ASN A 191 22.37 0.26 -7.56
N GLY A 192 22.12 -0.58 -6.54
CA GLY A 192 22.44 -0.31 -5.14
C GLY A 192 21.19 -0.17 -4.27
N PRO A 193 21.34 0.31 -3.03
CA PRO A 193 20.21 0.56 -2.14
C PRO A 193 19.26 1.60 -2.73
N ASN A 194 17.95 1.36 -2.61
CA ASN A 194 16.93 2.32 -3.05
C ASN A 194 17.17 3.72 -2.42
N PRO A 195 17.44 4.77 -3.22
CA PRO A 195 17.76 6.10 -2.71
C PRO A 195 16.59 6.76 -1.98
N ASP A 196 15.35 6.45 -2.36
CA ASP A 196 14.16 6.97 -1.68
C ASP A 196 14.08 6.53 -0.22
N PHE A 197 14.52 5.31 0.08
CA PHE A 197 14.55 4.79 1.44
C PHE A 197 15.64 5.49 2.27
N GLN A 198 16.77 5.86 1.66
CA GLN A 198 17.82 6.61 2.33
C GLN A 198 17.34 8.02 2.71
N VAL A 199 16.68 8.72 1.78
CA VAL A 199 16.08 10.03 2.05
C VAL A 199 15.06 9.94 3.19
N LEU A 200 14.21 8.90 3.22
CA LEU A 200 13.24 8.74 4.30
C LEU A 200 13.92 8.45 5.66
N LEU A 201 15.00 7.69 5.68
CA LEU A 201 15.80 7.44 6.90
C LEU A 201 16.45 8.73 7.44
N GLU A 202 16.94 9.58 6.55
CA GLU A 202 17.45 10.92 6.90
C GLU A 202 16.34 11.80 7.49
N CYS A 203 15.16 11.82 6.86
CA CYS A 203 13.99 12.52 7.38
C CYS A 203 13.62 12.06 8.80
N ARG A 204 13.62 10.74 9.06
CA ARG A 204 13.38 10.20 10.41
C ARG A 204 14.44 10.67 11.39
N THR A 205 15.71 10.64 10.99
CA THR A 205 16.82 11.09 11.84
C THR A 205 16.64 12.56 12.24
N ASN A 206 16.29 13.42 11.29
CA ASN A 206 16.03 14.84 11.54
C ASN A 206 14.83 15.05 12.48
N ILE A 207 13.74 14.30 12.31
CA ILE A 207 12.60 14.31 13.24
C ILE A 207 13.05 13.88 14.64
N CYS A 208 13.75 12.76 14.75
CA CYS A 208 14.21 12.23 16.04
C CYS A 208 15.08 13.25 16.79
N GLN A 209 16.02 13.89 16.10
CA GLN A 209 16.86 14.93 16.67
C GLN A 209 16.08 16.18 17.07
N THR A 210 15.15 16.65 16.22
CA THR A 210 14.38 17.88 16.44
C THR A 210 13.44 17.75 17.64
N PHE A 211 12.82 16.57 17.81
CA PHE A 211 11.79 16.33 18.83
C PHE A 211 12.28 15.47 19.99
N ASN A 212 13.59 15.18 20.07
CA ASN A 212 14.21 14.32 21.08
C ASN A 212 13.50 12.95 21.21
N LEU A 213 13.24 12.31 20.06
CA LEU A 213 12.61 10.99 19.95
C LEU A 213 13.66 9.93 19.65
N GLN A 214 13.35 8.67 19.97
CA GLN A 214 14.14 7.53 19.52
C GLN A 214 13.67 7.06 18.13
N PRO A 215 14.54 6.42 17.32
CA PRO A 215 14.13 5.87 16.02
C PRO A 215 12.94 4.90 16.08
N GLU A 216 12.74 4.21 17.21
CA GLU A 216 11.60 3.34 17.51
C GLU A 216 10.26 4.09 17.60
N ASP A 217 10.28 5.37 17.95
CA ASP A 217 9.09 6.20 18.13
C ASP A 217 8.52 6.71 16.79
N VAL A 218 9.28 6.59 15.70
CA VAL A 218 8.94 7.12 14.38
C VAL A 218 8.91 5.98 13.35
N GLU A 219 7.71 5.47 13.08
CA GLU A 219 7.47 4.42 12.09
C GLU A 219 7.89 4.86 10.67
N LEU A 220 8.37 3.91 9.87
CA LEU A 220 8.69 4.10 8.46
C LEU A 220 7.77 3.24 7.60
N SER A 221 6.89 3.89 6.83
CA SER A 221 6.05 3.23 5.84
C SER A 221 6.69 3.32 4.45
N MET A 222 7.40 2.27 4.06
CA MET A 222 8.07 2.16 2.76
C MET A 222 8.25 0.68 2.38
N GLY A 223 8.36 0.41 1.09
CA GLY A 223 8.42 -0.96 0.57
C GLY A 223 7.06 -1.47 0.10
N MET A 224 7.04 -1.92 -1.14
CA MET A 224 5.91 -2.50 -1.86
C MET A 224 6.25 -3.90 -2.37
N SER A 225 5.36 -4.51 -3.15
CA SER A 225 5.50 -5.90 -3.62
C SER A 225 6.88 -6.28 -4.18
N THR A 226 7.57 -5.34 -4.84
CA THR A 226 8.84 -5.58 -5.55
C THR A 226 10.09 -5.34 -4.70
N ASP A 227 9.98 -4.58 -3.60
CA ASP A 227 11.14 -4.10 -2.84
C ASP A 227 10.95 -4.13 -1.30
N PHE A 228 9.86 -4.72 -0.79
CA PHE A 228 9.59 -4.72 0.66
C PHE A 228 10.65 -5.45 1.49
N GLU A 229 11.32 -6.47 0.96
CA GLU A 229 12.40 -7.17 1.67
C GLU A 229 13.58 -6.22 1.91
N HIS A 230 14.03 -5.53 0.86
CA HIS A 230 15.06 -4.49 0.97
C HIS A 230 14.60 -3.36 1.90
N ALA A 231 13.35 -2.91 1.79
CA ALA A 231 12.80 -1.88 2.65
C ALA A 231 12.89 -2.27 4.14
N ILE A 232 12.58 -3.54 4.48
CA ILE A 232 12.69 -4.06 5.85
C ILE A 232 14.15 -4.10 6.31
N GLU A 233 15.05 -4.59 5.47
CA GLU A 233 16.49 -4.69 5.75
C GLU A 233 17.09 -3.31 6.08
N VAL A 234 16.60 -2.25 5.43
CA VAL A 234 17.02 -0.85 5.70
C VAL A 234 16.17 -0.11 6.74
N GLY A 235 15.20 -0.78 7.39
CA GLY A 235 14.53 -0.24 8.59
C GLY A 235 13.04 0.09 8.45
N SER A 236 12.36 -0.33 7.38
CA SER A 236 10.90 -0.19 7.26
C SER A 236 10.17 -0.90 8.41
N THR A 237 9.19 -0.22 8.99
CA THR A 237 8.34 -0.74 10.07
C THR A 237 6.93 -1.05 9.60
N ASN A 238 6.57 -0.59 8.40
CA ASN A 238 5.25 -0.74 7.79
C ASN A 238 5.43 -0.93 6.27
N ILE A 239 5.12 -2.12 5.74
CA ILE A 239 5.21 -2.43 4.31
C ILE A 239 3.83 -2.55 3.69
N ARG A 240 3.71 -2.23 2.40
CA ARG A 240 2.42 -2.16 1.69
C ARG A 240 2.42 -3.09 0.49
N VAL A 241 1.92 -4.32 0.66
CA VAL A 241 2.01 -5.38 -0.35
C VAL A 241 0.63 -5.69 -0.94
N GLY A 242 0.52 -5.68 -2.27
CA GLY A 242 -0.73 -5.93 -2.99
C GLY A 242 -0.63 -7.09 -3.97
N SER A 243 0.05 -6.87 -5.10
CA SER A 243 0.14 -7.85 -6.20
C SER A 243 0.70 -9.21 -5.80
N THR A 244 1.65 -9.25 -4.84
CA THR A 244 2.21 -10.51 -4.33
C THR A 244 1.18 -11.35 -3.56
N ILE A 245 0.18 -10.72 -2.94
CA ILE A 245 -0.86 -11.42 -2.16
C ILE A 245 -2.07 -11.75 -3.04
N PHE A 246 -2.51 -10.80 -3.86
CA PHE A 246 -3.81 -10.86 -4.54
C PHE A 246 -3.71 -11.03 -6.07
N GLY A 247 -2.51 -11.21 -6.61
CA GLY A 247 -2.28 -11.30 -8.06
C GLY A 247 -2.49 -9.97 -8.80
N ALA A 248 -2.49 -10.04 -10.14
CA ALA A 248 -2.67 -8.88 -11.02
C ALA A 248 -4.05 -8.22 -10.87
N ARG A 249 -4.16 -6.95 -11.26
CA ARG A 249 -5.41 -6.17 -11.20
C ARG A 249 -6.43 -6.75 -12.18
N GLN A 250 -7.70 -6.77 -11.79
CA GLN A 250 -8.79 -7.06 -12.72
C GLN A 250 -9.30 -5.71 -13.25
N TYR A 251 -9.03 -5.42 -14.51
CA TYR A 251 -9.61 -4.26 -15.19
C TYR A 251 -10.99 -4.66 -15.74
N PRO A 252 -12.04 -3.83 -15.58
CA PRO A 252 -13.31 -4.06 -16.29
C PRO A 252 -13.00 -4.08 -17.80
N GLY A 253 -13.15 -5.25 -18.44
CA GLY A 253 -12.84 -5.46 -19.86
C GLY A 253 -11.62 -6.35 -20.15
N SER A 254 -10.81 -6.71 -19.14
CA SER A 254 -9.76 -7.71 -19.34
C SER A 254 -10.37 -9.11 -19.51
N LYS A 255 -10.27 -9.68 -20.71
CA LYS A 255 -10.64 -11.09 -20.95
C LYS A 255 -9.78 -11.97 -20.02
N PRO A 256 -10.36 -13.01 -19.40
CA PRO A 256 -9.56 -13.97 -18.65
C PRO A 256 -8.46 -14.54 -19.57
N PRO A 257 -7.27 -14.84 -19.04
CA PRO A 257 -6.20 -15.43 -19.84
C PRO A 257 -6.74 -16.68 -20.55
N PRO A 258 -6.38 -16.90 -21.82
CA PRO A 258 -6.87 -18.04 -22.56
C PRO A 258 -6.55 -19.32 -21.78
N LYS A 259 -7.58 -20.14 -21.54
CA LYS A 259 -7.39 -21.46 -20.95
C LYS A 259 -6.43 -22.21 -21.86
N THR A 260 -5.27 -22.60 -21.34
CA THR A 260 -4.37 -23.52 -22.02
C THR A 260 -5.06 -24.87 -22.13
N THR A 261 -5.67 -25.13 -23.29
CA THR A 261 -6.07 -26.49 -23.67
C THR A 261 -4.81 -27.33 -23.88
N PRO A 262 -4.80 -28.61 -23.46
CA PRO A 262 -3.65 -29.48 -23.69
C PRO A 262 -3.38 -29.60 -25.19
N ASN A 263 -2.10 -29.51 -25.57
CA ASN A 263 -1.63 -29.65 -26.95
C ASN A 263 -2.27 -30.87 -27.63
N ASN A 264 -2.93 -30.62 -28.76
CA ASN A 264 -3.41 -31.66 -29.66
C ASN A 264 -2.22 -32.15 -30.52
N PRO A 265 -1.76 -33.41 -30.41
CA PRO A 265 -0.51 -33.85 -31.03
C PRO A 265 -0.54 -34.01 -32.57
N ASN A 266 -1.58 -33.51 -33.26
CA ASN A 266 -1.78 -33.71 -34.71
C ASN A 266 -1.84 -32.40 -35.54
N ALA A 267 -1.29 -31.28 -35.08
CA ALA A 267 -1.25 -30.05 -35.89
C ALA A 267 -0.08 -30.06 -36.91
N THR A 268 -0.39 -29.87 -38.19
CA THR A 268 0.59 -29.79 -39.29
C THR A 268 1.37 -28.47 -39.30
N PRO A 269 2.58 -28.41 -39.93
CA PRO A 269 3.52 -27.29 -39.80
C PRO A 269 3.02 -25.90 -40.26
N ASN A 270 1.94 -25.82 -41.02
CA ASN A 270 1.43 -24.55 -41.56
C ASN A 270 0.59 -23.74 -40.56
N ASP A 271 0.09 -24.34 -39.48
CA ASP A 271 -0.76 -23.64 -38.50
C ASP A 271 0.04 -22.82 -37.48
N GLN A 272 1.34 -23.09 -37.33
CA GLN A 272 2.20 -22.40 -36.34
C GLN A 272 2.71 -21.03 -36.82
N GLN A 273 2.75 -20.77 -38.13
CA GLN A 273 3.22 -19.48 -38.67
C GLN A 273 2.15 -18.38 -38.67
N GLN A 274 0.86 -18.72 -38.72
CA GLN A 274 -0.22 -17.72 -38.63
C GLN A 274 -0.48 -17.22 -37.20
N GLN A 275 -0.15 -18.03 -36.18
CA GLN A 275 -0.35 -17.66 -34.78
C GLN A 275 0.70 -16.66 -34.27
N THR A 276 1.96 -16.85 -34.68
CA THR A 276 3.07 -15.93 -34.30
C THR A 276 2.99 -14.53 -34.94
N THR A 277 2.28 -14.39 -36.06
CA THR A 277 2.11 -13.10 -36.77
C THR A 277 0.94 -12.28 -36.21
N THR A 278 -0.11 -12.92 -35.71
CA THR A 278 -1.25 -12.24 -35.06
C THR A 278 -0.87 -11.71 -33.67
N ASP A 279 -0.09 -12.48 -32.88
CA ASP A 279 0.36 -12.05 -31.54
C ASP A 279 1.30 -10.82 -31.56
N LYS A 280 2.14 -10.69 -32.59
CA LYS A 280 3.05 -9.53 -32.75
C LYS A 280 2.31 -8.25 -33.14
N VAL A 281 1.21 -8.35 -33.89
CA VAL A 281 0.42 -7.19 -34.31
C VAL A 281 -0.46 -6.69 -33.16
N GLU A 282 -1.02 -7.56 -32.32
CA GLU A 282 -1.79 -7.17 -31.13
C GLU A 282 -0.90 -6.58 -30.02
N SER A 283 0.31 -7.13 -29.82
CA SER A 283 1.29 -6.58 -28.85
C SER A 283 1.74 -5.16 -29.20
N THR A 284 1.84 -4.84 -30.50
CA THR A 284 2.27 -3.52 -30.98
C THR A 284 1.15 -2.48 -30.85
N ARG A 285 -0.11 -2.88 -31.07
CA ARG A 285 -1.29 -2.00 -30.86
C ARG A 285 -1.49 -1.63 -29.39
N GLN A 286 -1.33 -2.57 -28.45
CA GLN A 286 -1.45 -2.29 -27.02
C GLN A 286 -0.39 -1.32 -26.47
N LYS A 287 0.80 -1.25 -27.09
CA LYS A 287 1.85 -0.29 -26.70
C LYS A 287 1.57 1.14 -27.17
N LEU A 288 0.84 1.32 -28.27
CA LEU A 288 0.49 2.65 -28.80
C LEU A 288 -0.69 3.28 -28.05
N ASP A 289 -1.65 2.48 -27.59
CA ASP A 289 -2.81 2.98 -26.83
C ASP A 289 -2.45 3.40 -25.39
N ALA A 290 -1.34 2.89 -24.83
CA ALA A 290 -0.87 3.25 -23.49
C ALA A 290 -0.16 4.63 -23.42
N VAL A 291 0.22 5.21 -24.55
CA VAL A 291 0.92 6.52 -24.61
C VAL A 291 -0.06 7.69 -24.77
N ASN A 292 -1.28 7.44 -25.26
CA ASN A 292 -2.23 8.50 -25.64
C ASN A 292 -3.37 8.77 -24.62
N VAL A 293 -3.29 8.21 -23.42
CA VAL A 293 -4.26 8.46 -22.34
C VAL A 293 -3.55 9.09 -21.14
N ASN A 294 -3.01 10.29 -21.34
CA ASN A 294 -2.63 11.25 -20.29
C ASN A 294 -2.44 12.64 -20.92
N SER A 295 -3.52 13.17 -21.48
CA SER A 295 -3.73 14.60 -21.74
C SER A 295 -5.01 15.04 -21.05
#